data_AF-A0A447N4J9-F1
#
_entry.id   AF-A0A447N4J9-F1
#
_cell.length_a   1.000
_cell.length_b   1.000
_cell.length_c   1.000
_cell.angle_alpha   90.00
_cell.angle_beta   90.00
_cell.angle_gamma   90.00
#
_symmetry.space_group_name_H-M   'P 1'
#
loop_
_entity.id
_entity.type
_entity.pdbx_description
1 polymer ?
#
loop_
_entity_poly.entity_id
_entity_poly.type
_entity_poly.pdbx_seq_one_letter_code
_entity_poly.pdbx_strand_id
1 'polypeptide(L)'
;MNWRSVWIRKRISQRFLAGPINICTLMPMRSIPFRVVCLLGMNDGVYPRQLAPLGFDLMSQKPMRGDRSRRDDDRYLFLEALISAQQTLYISYIGRSIQDNSERFPSVLVQELVDYIGQSHYLPGDETLTCDESEARVKAHITRLHTRMPFDAQNYQPGEQQSYAREWLPAASQSGKAHSDFVQPLPFTMPETLTLESLQRFWAHPVRAFFQMRLQVNFRSEESEIPDAEPFELEGLTRYQLNQQLLNTLVEEDDAERLFRRFRAAGELPYGAFGEIFWDAQCQEMQQLASRVIACRKPSQSLEVDLLCNGVQLTGWLPQVQEDGLLRWRPALISVAQGVQLWLEHLVYCASGGSGESRLFLRKEGEWRFPPLDKTQAMAYLAQLIEGYREGMSSPLLVLPESGGAWIKACYDAENDVMLDDDDTLQKARTKFFTGL
;
A
#
# COMPACT_ATOMS: atom_id res chain seq x y z
N MET A 1 -19.84 -11.69 -0.15
CA MET A 1 -20.79 -12.21 0.87
C MET A 1 -20.01 -12.95 1.94
N ASN A 2 -19.98 -12.43 3.17
CA ASN A 2 -19.01 -12.81 4.19
C ASN A 2 -19.54 -13.95 5.09
N TRP A 3 -19.16 -15.20 4.79
CA TRP A 3 -19.65 -16.43 5.44
C TRP A 3 -19.20 -16.62 6.90
N ARG A 4 -18.43 -15.68 7.47
CA ARG A 4 -17.95 -15.72 8.86
C ARG A 4 -18.97 -15.29 9.92
N SER A 5 -20.05 -14.61 9.53
CA SER A 5 -21.04 -14.07 10.49
C SER A 5 -22.06 -15.10 10.98
N VAL A 6 -22.18 -16.27 10.35
CA VAL A 6 -23.19 -17.29 10.70
C VAL A 6 -22.77 -18.19 11.88
N TRP A 7 -21.48 -18.29 12.19
CA TRP A 7 -20.98 -19.22 13.21
C TRP A 7 -20.84 -18.64 14.64
N ILE A 8 -21.04 -17.34 14.85
CA ILE A 8 -21.01 -16.69 16.19
C ILE A 8 -22.44 -16.62 16.80
N ARG A 9 -23.21 -17.71 16.68
CA ARG A 9 -24.49 -17.89 17.41
C ARG A 9 -24.50 -19.12 18.33
N LYS A 10 -23.32 -19.68 18.65
CA LYS A 10 -23.20 -20.80 19.60
C LYS A 10 -22.92 -20.31 21.03
N ARG A 11 -23.90 -20.52 21.92
CA ARG A 11 -23.78 -20.75 23.38
C ARG A 11 -23.00 -19.73 24.24
N ILE A 12 -23.37 -18.45 24.23
CA ILE A 12 -22.87 -17.47 25.23
C ILE A 12 -23.50 -17.69 26.63
N SER A 13 -24.62 -18.41 26.74
CA SER A 13 -25.33 -18.57 28.03
C SER A 13 -24.74 -19.60 29.01
N GLN A 14 -23.81 -20.48 28.58
CA GLN A 14 -23.30 -21.56 29.45
C GLN A 14 -22.30 -21.11 30.53
N ARG A 15 -21.77 -19.88 30.45
CA ARG A 15 -20.82 -19.34 31.44
C ARG A 15 -21.37 -18.16 32.25
N PHE A 16 -22.69 -18.03 32.36
CA PHE A 16 -23.29 -17.04 33.24
C PHE A 16 -22.98 -17.40 34.71
N LEU A 17 -22.38 -16.47 35.47
CA LEU A 17 -21.90 -16.69 36.84
C LEU A 17 -20.76 -17.71 36.99
N ALA A 18 -20.10 -18.11 35.90
CA ALA A 18 -18.92 -18.97 35.98
C ALA A 18 -17.62 -18.18 36.31
N GLY A 19 -17.66 -16.84 36.21
CA GLY A 19 -16.56 -15.93 36.53
C GLY A 19 -17.06 -14.61 37.14
N PRO A 20 -16.13 -13.76 37.62
CA PRO A 20 -16.46 -12.56 38.40
C PRO A 20 -17.06 -11.42 37.56
N ILE A 21 -16.75 -11.35 36.26
CA ILE A 21 -17.27 -10.34 35.33
C ILE A 21 -18.13 -11.04 34.28
N ASN A 22 -19.38 -10.59 34.15
CA ASN A 22 -20.33 -11.12 33.16
C ASN A 22 -20.62 -10.03 32.12
N ILE A 23 -20.33 -10.31 30.85
CA ILE A 23 -20.70 -9.45 29.72
C ILE A 23 -21.82 -10.14 28.96
N CYS A 24 -23.02 -9.57 28.99
CA CYS A 24 -24.20 -10.12 28.34
C CYS A 24 -25.19 -9.04 27.91
N THR A 25 -26.13 -9.42 27.05
CA THR A 25 -27.27 -8.57 26.68
C THR A 25 -28.34 -8.59 27.78
N LEU A 26 -29.14 -7.53 27.89
CA LEU A 26 -30.32 -7.54 28.77
C LEU A 26 -31.33 -8.60 28.31
N MET A 27 -31.65 -9.52 29.22
CA MET A 27 -32.56 -10.65 29.02
C MET A 27 -33.75 -10.51 29.97
N PRO A 28 -35.00 -10.52 29.47
CA PRO A 28 -36.19 -10.39 30.31
C PRO A 28 -36.25 -11.47 31.39
N MET A 29 -36.91 -11.17 32.52
CA MET A 29 -37.17 -12.12 33.63
C MET A 29 -35.89 -12.65 34.31
N ARG A 30 -34.80 -11.90 34.21
CA ARG A 30 -33.50 -12.26 34.79
C ARG A 30 -32.89 -11.10 35.58
N SER A 31 -33.71 -10.48 36.42
CA SER A 31 -33.32 -9.41 37.33
C SER A 31 -32.57 -10.00 38.54
N ILE A 32 -31.25 -10.12 38.42
CA ILE A 32 -30.37 -10.60 39.49
C ILE A 32 -29.64 -9.38 40.07
N PRO A 33 -29.68 -9.18 41.39
CA PRO A 33 -29.00 -8.04 42.00
C PRO A 33 -27.48 -8.18 41.88
N PHE A 34 -26.83 -7.12 41.39
CA PHE A 34 -25.37 -7.01 41.30
C PHE A 34 -24.91 -5.74 42.02
N ARG A 35 -23.71 -5.78 42.61
CA ARG A 35 -23.09 -4.57 43.18
C ARG A 35 -22.89 -3.49 42.13
N VAL A 36 -22.42 -3.88 40.96
CA VAL A 36 -22.17 -2.98 39.83
C VAL A 36 -22.92 -3.49 38.61
N VAL A 37 -23.69 -2.62 37.97
CA VAL A 37 -24.39 -2.89 36.71
C VAL A 37 -23.92 -1.88 35.67
N CYS A 38 -23.45 -2.36 34.52
CA CYS A 38 -22.95 -1.52 33.43
C CYS A 38 -23.82 -1.68 32.18
N LEU A 39 -24.38 -0.59 31.69
CA LEU A 39 -25.15 -0.49 30.45
C LEU A 39 -24.32 0.23 29.40
N LEU A 40 -23.92 -0.48 28.35
CA LEU A 40 -23.06 0.06 27.28
C LEU A 40 -23.83 0.19 25.97
N GLY A 41 -23.49 1.21 25.18
CA GLY A 41 -24.11 1.45 23.87
C GLY A 41 -25.59 1.83 23.97
N MET A 42 -25.98 2.54 25.03
CA MET A 42 -27.35 3.02 25.26
C MET A 42 -27.64 4.24 24.37
N ASN A 43 -27.61 4.05 23.06
CA ASN A 43 -27.85 5.07 22.04
C ASN A 43 -29.30 5.10 21.57
N ASP A 44 -29.75 6.26 21.09
CA ASP A 44 -31.02 6.37 20.37
C ASP A 44 -31.01 5.47 19.11
N GLY A 45 -32.16 4.89 18.79
CA GLY A 45 -32.31 3.89 17.72
C GLY A 45 -31.66 2.52 17.97
N VAL A 46 -30.80 2.38 18.99
CA VAL A 46 -30.17 1.11 19.40
C VAL A 46 -30.90 0.50 20.59
N TYR A 47 -31.21 1.31 21.59
CA TYR A 47 -31.98 0.91 22.77
C TYR A 47 -33.09 1.93 23.05
N PRO A 48 -34.33 1.52 23.38
CA PRO A 48 -34.84 0.15 23.43
C PRO A 48 -34.88 -0.50 22.04
N ARG A 49 -34.74 -1.83 21.98
CA ARG A 49 -34.70 -2.57 20.71
C ARG A 49 -36.08 -2.51 20.05
N GLN A 50 -36.12 -2.11 18.79
CA GLN A 50 -37.35 -2.06 18.00
C GLN A 50 -37.51 -3.32 17.16
N LEU A 51 -38.70 -3.92 17.24
CA LEU A 51 -39.17 -4.99 16.35
C LEU A 51 -40.61 -4.62 15.99
N ALA A 52 -40.82 -4.26 14.72
CA ALA A 52 -42.17 -3.97 14.23
C ALA A 52 -43.00 -5.25 14.26
N PRO A 53 -44.24 -5.23 14.78
CA PRO A 53 -45.14 -6.37 14.67
C PRO A 53 -45.45 -6.65 13.19
N LEU A 54 -45.83 -7.89 12.90
CA LEU A 54 -46.29 -8.26 11.57
C LEU A 54 -47.56 -7.47 11.24
N GLY A 55 -47.69 -6.94 10.01
CA GLY A 55 -48.82 -6.08 9.64
C GLY A 55 -50.21 -6.75 9.74
N PHE A 56 -50.24 -8.08 9.83
CA PHE A 56 -51.45 -8.88 10.01
C PHE A 56 -51.66 -9.38 11.46
N ASP A 57 -50.84 -8.91 12.42
CA ASP A 57 -51.04 -9.21 13.83
C ASP A 57 -52.21 -8.39 14.39
N LEU A 58 -53.40 -9.01 14.45
CA LEU A 58 -54.61 -8.38 14.99
C LEU A 58 -54.50 -8.06 16.48
N MET A 59 -53.64 -8.76 17.24
CA MET A 59 -53.42 -8.48 18.66
C MET A 59 -52.75 -7.12 18.84
N SER A 60 -51.79 -6.79 17.97
CA SER A 60 -51.12 -5.48 17.97
C SER A 60 -52.08 -4.31 17.70
N GLN A 61 -53.19 -4.54 16.99
CA GLN A 61 -54.19 -3.52 16.65
C GLN A 61 -55.18 -3.26 17.79
N LYS A 62 -55.41 -4.23 18.69
CA LYS A 62 -56.30 -4.09 19.85
C LYS A 62 -55.62 -4.62 21.12
N PRO A 63 -54.64 -3.87 21.68
CA PRO A 63 -53.89 -4.32 22.84
C PRO A 63 -54.78 -4.55 24.07
N MET A 64 -54.54 -5.66 24.77
CA MET A 64 -55.16 -6.00 26.05
C MET A 64 -54.10 -6.15 27.15
N ARG A 65 -54.54 -6.10 28.41
CA ARG A 65 -53.66 -6.38 29.55
C ARG A 65 -53.15 -7.82 29.46
N GLY A 66 -51.83 -7.99 29.52
CA GLY A 66 -51.15 -9.28 29.38
C GLY A 66 -50.44 -9.46 28.04
N ASP A 67 -50.77 -8.63 27.04
CA ASP A 67 -50.05 -8.62 25.77
C ASP A 67 -48.61 -8.12 25.98
N ARG A 68 -47.66 -8.84 25.42
CA ARG A 68 -46.24 -8.48 25.49
C ARG A 68 -45.85 -7.67 24.27
N SER A 69 -45.14 -6.58 24.50
CA SER A 69 -44.44 -5.86 23.45
C SER A 69 -42.95 -5.85 23.76
N ARG A 70 -42.12 -5.96 22.72
CA ARG A 70 -40.66 -5.92 22.88
C ARG A 70 -40.20 -4.58 23.45
N ARG A 71 -40.89 -3.51 23.04
CA ARG A 71 -40.64 -2.16 23.53
C ARG A 71 -40.86 -2.08 25.03
N ASP A 72 -41.98 -2.59 25.54
CA ASP A 72 -42.29 -2.55 26.98
C ASP A 72 -41.36 -3.46 27.77
N ASP A 73 -41.04 -4.65 27.24
CA ASP A 73 -40.04 -5.54 27.84
C ASP A 73 -38.68 -4.85 28.00
N ASP A 74 -38.19 -4.13 26.97
CA ASP A 74 -36.91 -3.43 27.02
C ASP A 74 -36.96 -2.19 27.93
N ARG A 75 -38.07 -1.42 27.93
CA ARG A 75 -38.24 -0.33 28.90
C ARG A 75 -38.25 -0.85 30.33
N TYR A 76 -38.93 -1.97 30.57
CA TYR A 76 -38.95 -2.64 31.86
C TYR A 76 -37.58 -3.20 32.26
N LEU A 77 -36.83 -3.76 31.32
CA LEU A 77 -35.45 -4.24 31.55
C LEU A 77 -34.51 -3.13 32.01
N PHE A 78 -34.68 -1.90 31.49
CA PHE A 78 -33.90 -0.75 31.95
C PHE A 78 -34.22 -0.42 33.41
N LEU A 79 -35.51 -0.46 33.78
CA LEU A 79 -35.95 -0.29 35.16
C LEU A 79 -35.41 -1.43 36.06
N GLU A 80 -35.46 -2.68 35.61
CA GLU A 80 -34.86 -3.81 36.34
C GLU A 80 -33.35 -3.61 36.57
N ALA A 81 -32.63 -3.09 35.58
CA ALA A 81 -31.20 -2.78 35.71
C ALA A 81 -30.95 -1.70 36.77
N LEU A 82 -31.77 -0.65 36.81
CA LEU A 82 -31.72 0.39 37.84
C LEU A 82 -32.00 -0.18 39.23
N ILE A 83 -33.03 -1.02 39.38
CA ILE A 83 -33.41 -1.64 40.66
C ILE A 83 -32.40 -2.71 41.11
N SER A 84 -31.74 -3.38 40.17
CA SER A 84 -30.77 -4.45 40.48
C SER A 84 -29.38 -3.93 40.88
N ALA A 85 -29.06 -2.67 40.56
CA ALA A 85 -27.77 -2.07 40.87
C ALA A 85 -27.70 -1.69 42.36
N GLN A 86 -26.95 -2.45 43.16
CA GLN A 86 -26.89 -2.25 44.61
C GLN A 86 -25.91 -1.16 45.05
N GLN A 87 -24.86 -0.88 44.27
CA GLN A 87 -23.83 0.12 44.61
C GLN A 87 -23.60 1.11 43.48
N THR A 88 -23.43 0.63 42.25
CA THR A 88 -23.08 1.49 41.12
C THR A 88 -23.84 1.09 39.86
N LEU A 89 -24.49 2.07 39.25
CA LEU A 89 -25.03 1.97 37.89
C LEU A 89 -24.12 2.78 36.96
N TYR A 90 -23.50 2.10 36.00
CA TYR A 90 -22.67 2.71 34.97
C TYR A 90 -23.44 2.72 33.65
N ILE A 91 -23.55 3.87 32.99
CA ILE A 91 -24.24 4.00 31.70
C ILE A 91 -23.30 4.67 30.70
N SER A 92 -23.21 4.10 29.50
CA SER A 92 -22.41 4.64 28.40
C SER A 92 -23.16 4.57 27.08
N TYR A 93 -22.94 5.57 26.24
CA TYR A 93 -23.43 5.66 24.87
C TYR A 93 -22.35 6.32 23.99
N ILE A 94 -22.44 6.11 22.67
CA ILE A 94 -21.54 6.74 21.71
C ILE A 94 -22.07 8.15 21.41
N GLY A 95 -21.35 9.19 21.83
CA GLY A 95 -21.80 10.58 21.64
C GLY A 95 -21.54 11.19 20.26
N ARG A 96 -20.60 10.63 19.47
CA ARG A 96 -20.29 11.12 18.12
C ARG A 96 -19.85 10.00 17.18
N SER A 97 -20.09 10.20 15.89
CA SER A 97 -19.56 9.35 14.83
C SER A 97 -18.06 9.59 14.60
N ILE A 98 -17.29 8.52 14.37
CA ILE A 98 -15.84 8.62 14.14
C ILE A 98 -15.49 9.10 12.73
N GLN A 99 -16.44 9.03 11.79
CA GLN A 99 -16.24 9.33 10.38
C GLN A 99 -16.47 10.81 10.06
N ASP A 100 -17.65 11.32 10.40
CA ASP A 100 -18.15 12.65 10.06
C ASP A 100 -18.33 13.57 11.29
N ASN A 101 -18.02 13.07 12.50
CA ASN A 101 -18.12 13.80 13.76
C ASN A 101 -19.54 14.30 14.09
N SER A 102 -20.58 13.77 13.41
CA SER A 102 -21.97 14.05 13.72
C SER A 102 -22.32 13.62 15.13
N GLU A 103 -23.16 14.42 15.78
CA GLU A 103 -23.63 14.14 17.13
C GLU A 103 -24.58 12.94 17.15
N ARG A 104 -24.45 12.12 18.19
CA ARG A 104 -25.31 10.98 18.45
C ARG A 104 -25.90 11.11 19.82
N PHE A 105 -27.18 10.78 19.91
CA PHE A 105 -27.96 10.95 21.12
C PHE A 105 -27.97 9.67 21.97
N PRO A 106 -28.09 9.82 23.30
CA PRO A 106 -28.36 8.70 24.17
C PRO A 106 -29.78 8.16 23.92
N SER A 107 -30.04 6.94 24.38
CA SER A 107 -31.37 6.35 24.41
C SER A 107 -32.32 7.28 25.19
N VAL A 108 -33.58 7.37 24.73
CA VAL A 108 -34.63 8.11 25.44
C VAL A 108 -34.74 7.70 26.91
N LEU A 109 -34.48 6.42 27.24
CA LEU A 109 -34.52 5.93 28.63
C LEU A 109 -33.38 6.48 29.51
N VAL A 110 -32.21 6.70 28.90
CA VAL A 110 -31.10 7.36 29.59
C VAL A 110 -31.41 8.84 29.77
N GLN A 111 -32.02 9.48 28.76
CA GLN A 111 -32.46 10.87 28.86
C GLN A 111 -33.51 11.06 29.97
N GLU A 112 -34.55 10.21 30.03
CA GLU A 112 -35.57 10.21 31.08
C GLU A 112 -34.94 10.11 32.50
N LEU A 113 -33.92 9.25 32.66
CA LEU A 113 -33.20 9.08 33.93
C LEU A 113 -32.36 10.32 34.31
N VAL A 114 -31.60 10.85 33.35
CA VAL A 114 -30.75 12.04 33.55
C VAL A 114 -31.60 13.28 33.83
N ASP A 115 -32.72 13.43 33.14
CA ASP A 115 -33.69 14.51 33.38
C ASP A 115 -34.31 14.39 34.78
N TYR A 116 -34.74 13.20 35.19
CA TYR A 116 -35.27 12.98 36.53
C TYR A 116 -34.25 13.31 37.63
N ILE A 117 -32.99 12.88 37.48
CA ILE A 117 -31.91 13.19 38.45
C ILE A 117 -31.68 14.70 38.52
N GLY A 118 -31.56 15.37 37.38
CA GLY A 118 -31.33 16.81 37.31
C GLY A 118 -32.46 17.63 37.93
N GLN A 119 -33.72 17.22 37.75
CA GLN A 119 -34.89 17.92 38.30
C GLN A 119 -35.08 17.70 39.81
N SER A 120 -34.46 16.68 40.39
CA SER A 120 -34.68 16.29 41.79
C SER A 120 -33.47 16.54 42.70
N HIS A 121 -32.33 16.98 42.15
CA HIS A 121 -31.10 17.19 42.88
C HIS A 121 -30.47 18.53 42.52
N TYR A 122 -29.59 19.02 43.40
CA TYR A 122 -28.69 20.15 43.13
C TYR A 122 -27.32 19.81 43.71
N LEU A 123 -26.26 20.46 43.21
CA LEU A 123 -24.91 20.29 43.75
C LEU A 123 -24.71 21.20 44.97
N PRO A 124 -23.94 20.78 45.99
CA PRO A 124 -23.59 21.65 47.11
C PRO A 124 -22.98 22.98 46.62
N GLY A 125 -23.52 24.11 47.10
CA GLY A 125 -23.14 25.45 46.63
C GLY A 125 -24.06 26.07 45.57
N ASP A 126 -25.01 25.29 45.03
CA ASP A 126 -25.99 25.75 44.04
C ASP A 126 -27.37 26.07 44.67
N GLU A 127 -27.47 26.20 46.00
CA GLU A 127 -28.74 26.32 46.74
C GLU A 127 -29.59 27.53 46.33
N THR A 128 -28.94 28.60 45.85
CA THR A 128 -29.59 29.85 45.47
C THR A 128 -29.82 29.99 43.97
N LEU A 129 -29.39 29.01 43.16
CA LEU A 129 -29.56 29.04 41.72
C LEU A 129 -31.01 28.74 41.34
N THR A 130 -31.36 29.10 40.10
CA THR A 130 -32.66 28.71 39.54
C THR A 130 -32.71 27.20 39.29
N CYS A 131 -33.92 26.65 39.21
CA CYS A 131 -34.12 25.22 38.95
C CYS A 131 -33.39 24.75 37.68
N ASP A 132 -33.51 25.51 36.59
CA ASP A 132 -32.94 25.15 35.29
C ASP A 132 -31.39 25.18 35.31
N GLU A 133 -30.81 26.18 35.98
CA GLU A 133 -29.35 26.29 36.13
C GLU A 133 -28.77 25.15 36.97
N SER A 134 -29.47 24.81 38.07
CA SER A 134 -29.09 23.72 38.96
C SER A 134 -29.19 22.36 38.26
N GLU A 135 -30.30 22.12 37.54
CA GLU A 135 -30.52 20.92 36.74
C GLU A 135 -29.40 20.73 35.71
N ALA A 136 -29.05 21.77 34.97
CA ALA A 136 -27.99 21.72 33.96
C ALA A 136 -26.62 21.36 34.56
N ARG A 137 -26.29 21.89 35.74
CA ARG A 137 -25.03 21.58 36.44
C ARG A 137 -24.98 20.14 36.91
N VAL A 138 -26.08 19.61 37.46
CA VAL A 138 -26.18 18.20 37.86
C VAL A 138 -25.99 17.28 36.65
N LYS A 139 -26.68 17.55 35.53
CA LYS A 139 -26.54 16.76 34.29
C LYS A 139 -25.10 16.77 33.76
N ALA A 140 -24.45 17.94 33.76
CA ALA A 140 -23.06 18.09 33.35
C ALA A 140 -22.09 17.37 34.31
N HIS A 141 -22.40 17.33 35.61
CA HIS A 141 -21.58 16.66 36.62
C HIS A 141 -21.60 15.14 36.46
N ILE A 142 -22.76 14.55 36.19
CA ILE A 142 -22.91 13.09 36.01
C ILE A 142 -22.56 12.62 34.59
N THR A 143 -22.52 13.52 33.61
CA THR A 143 -22.20 13.20 32.22
C THR A 143 -20.72 13.47 31.92
N ARG A 144 -19.98 12.42 31.58
CA ARG A 144 -18.57 12.54 31.20
C ARG A 144 -18.37 12.31 29.70
N LEU A 145 -17.74 13.27 29.04
CA LEU A 145 -17.23 13.10 27.68
C LEU A 145 -15.84 12.44 27.73
N HIS A 146 -15.71 11.25 27.16
CA HIS A 146 -14.44 10.57 27.02
C HIS A 146 -13.71 11.01 25.73
N THR A 147 -12.39 11.01 25.78
CA THR A 147 -11.52 11.35 24.64
C THR A 147 -11.61 10.28 23.55
N ARG A 148 -11.37 10.67 22.30
CA ARG A 148 -11.38 9.74 21.16
C ARG A 148 -10.27 8.69 21.23
N MET A 149 -9.05 9.12 21.57
CA MET A 149 -7.88 8.25 21.59
C MET A 149 -7.52 7.84 23.01
N PRO A 150 -7.09 6.59 23.25
CA PRO A 150 -6.74 6.11 24.59
C PRO A 150 -5.48 6.78 25.15
N PHE A 151 -4.62 7.33 24.29
CA PHE A 151 -3.39 8.04 24.63
C PHE A 151 -3.56 9.56 24.72
N ASP A 152 -4.80 10.08 24.70
CA ASP A 152 -5.02 11.49 24.98
C ASP A 152 -4.49 11.84 26.39
N ALA A 153 -3.75 12.95 26.51
CA ALA A 153 -3.14 13.38 27.76
C ALA A 153 -4.18 13.57 28.88
N GLN A 154 -5.43 13.95 28.55
CA GLN A 154 -6.51 14.09 29.53
C GLN A 154 -6.78 12.80 30.32
N ASN A 155 -6.54 11.63 29.72
CA ASN A 155 -6.76 10.34 30.39
C ASN A 155 -5.69 10.02 31.45
N TYR A 156 -4.55 10.73 31.46
CA TYR A 156 -3.43 10.45 32.38
C TYR A 156 -3.24 11.55 33.43
N GLN A 157 -4.08 12.58 33.42
CA GLN A 157 -4.12 13.59 34.46
C GLN A 157 -4.60 12.99 35.78
N PRO A 158 -4.10 13.48 36.94
CA PRO A 158 -4.53 12.98 38.24
C PRO A 158 -6.03 13.24 38.44
N GLY A 159 -6.75 12.19 38.82
CA GLY A 159 -8.20 12.25 39.03
C GLY A 159 -8.79 10.85 39.14
N GLU A 160 -10.09 10.79 39.44
CA GLU A 160 -10.82 9.53 39.62
C GLU A 160 -10.76 8.61 38.38
N GLN A 161 -10.70 9.21 37.19
CA GLN A 161 -10.77 8.52 35.91
C GLN A 161 -9.40 8.41 35.22
N GLN A 162 -8.32 8.55 35.98
CA GLN A 162 -6.98 8.31 35.46
C GLN A 162 -6.91 6.89 34.88
N SER A 163 -6.48 6.79 33.62
CA SER A 163 -6.29 5.52 32.94
C SER A 163 -5.26 4.67 33.68
N TYR A 164 -5.59 3.39 33.86
CA TYR A 164 -4.69 2.38 34.41
C TYR A 164 -3.75 1.79 33.33
N ALA A 165 -3.97 2.12 32.05
CA ALA A 165 -3.23 1.60 30.89
C ALA A 165 -1.91 2.34 30.68
N ARG A 166 -0.86 1.92 31.41
CA ARG A 166 0.46 2.54 31.39
C ARG A 166 1.15 2.50 30.02
N GLU A 167 0.76 1.58 29.14
CA GLU A 167 1.34 1.41 27.80
C GLU A 167 1.22 2.66 26.92
N TRP A 168 0.21 3.49 27.15
CA TRP A 168 -0.04 4.72 26.39
C TRP A 168 0.58 5.95 27.02
N LEU A 169 1.05 5.87 28.27
CA LEU A 169 1.63 6.99 28.99
C LEU A 169 2.78 7.66 28.20
N PRO A 170 3.72 6.92 27.56
CA PRO A 170 4.79 7.54 26.78
C PRO A 170 4.27 8.39 25.60
N ALA A 171 3.19 7.95 24.95
CA ALA A 171 2.56 8.70 23.87
C ALA A 171 1.81 9.92 24.42
N ALA A 172 1.07 9.73 25.52
CA ALA A 172 0.31 10.80 26.18
C ALA A 172 1.21 11.92 26.73
N SER A 173 2.38 11.56 27.28
CA SER A 173 3.38 12.50 27.78
C SER A 173 4.34 13.00 26.71
N GLN A 174 4.14 12.61 25.44
CA GLN A 174 5.01 12.95 24.31
C GLN A 174 6.50 12.63 24.59
N SER A 175 6.77 11.57 25.35
CA SER A 175 8.14 11.15 25.70
C SER A 175 8.76 10.22 24.65
N GLY A 176 8.12 10.09 23.49
CA GLY A 176 8.64 9.36 22.35
C GLY A 176 9.86 10.07 21.75
N LYS A 177 10.73 9.30 21.11
CA LYS A 177 11.80 9.85 20.28
C LYS A 177 11.36 9.73 18.83
N ALA A 178 11.49 10.81 18.07
CA ALA A 178 11.28 10.75 16.62
C ALA A 178 12.23 9.71 16.00
N HIS A 179 11.80 9.07 14.93
CA HIS A 179 12.70 8.20 14.15
C HIS A 179 13.89 9.02 13.66
N SER A 180 15.10 8.48 13.79
CA SER A 180 16.30 9.09 13.23
C SER A 180 16.29 8.99 11.71
N ASP A 181 17.09 9.83 11.06
CA ASP A 181 17.30 9.76 9.62
C ASP A 181 17.73 8.35 9.20
N PHE A 182 17.01 7.79 8.23
CA PHE A 182 17.22 6.41 7.79
C PHE A 182 18.60 6.22 7.14
N VAL A 183 19.03 7.20 6.33
CA VAL A 183 20.30 7.11 5.60
C VAL A 183 21.44 7.46 6.54
N GLN A 184 22.16 6.44 6.97
CA GLN A 184 23.43 6.56 7.66
C GLN A 184 24.49 5.88 6.79
N PRO A 185 25.61 6.55 6.45
CA PRO A 185 26.62 5.97 5.58
C PRO A 185 27.24 4.73 6.24
N LEU A 186 27.25 3.63 5.51
CA LEU A 186 27.80 2.36 5.97
C LEU A 186 29.21 2.17 5.41
N PRO A 187 30.19 1.75 6.22
CA PRO A 187 31.49 1.37 5.66
C PRO A 187 31.28 0.25 4.64
N PHE A 188 31.92 0.40 3.49
CA PHE A 188 31.87 -0.56 2.40
C PHE A 188 33.28 -0.74 1.85
N THR A 189 33.66 -2.00 1.64
CA THR A 189 34.94 -2.38 1.03
C THR A 189 34.63 -3.09 -0.27
N MET A 190 35.20 -2.58 -1.36
CA MET A 190 34.98 -3.13 -2.69
C MET A 190 35.56 -4.55 -2.75
N PRO A 191 34.82 -5.54 -3.26
CA PRO A 191 35.37 -6.87 -3.48
C PRO A 191 36.40 -6.86 -4.63
N GLU A 192 37.34 -7.79 -4.59
CA GLU A 192 38.35 -7.95 -5.66
C GLU A 192 37.71 -8.38 -6.98
N THR A 193 36.57 -9.08 -6.94
CA THR A 193 35.82 -9.53 -8.11
C THR A 193 34.37 -9.09 -8.00
N LEU A 194 33.83 -8.57 -9.10
CA LEU A 194 32.45 -8.14 -9.25
C LEU A 194 31.85 -8.79 -10.50
N THR A 195 30.61 -9.26 -10.42
CA THR A 195 29.92 -9.81 -11.60
C THR A 195 29.25 -8.72 -12.41
N LEU A 196 29.24 -8.87 -13.74
CA LEU A 196 28.53 -7.96 -14.64
C LEU A 196 27.04 -7.84 -14.27
N GLU A 197 26.41 -8.96 -13.93
CA GLU A 197 25.01 -8.99 -13.48
C GLU A 197 24.78 -8.11 -12.22
N SER A 198 25.73 -8.06 -11.29
CA SER A 198 25.62 -7.21 -10.09
C SER A 198 25.61 -5.73 -10.46
N LEU A 199 26.48 -5.30 -11.39
CA LEU A 199 26.48 -3.93 -11.90
C LEU A 199 25.21 -3.61 -12.68
N GLN A 200 24.75 -4.52 -13.55
CA GLN A 200 23.50 -4.37 -14.29
C GLN A 200 22.31 -4.22 -13.34
N ARG A 201 22.20 -5.10 -12.34
CA ARG A 201 21.14 -5.06 -11.32
C ARG A 201 21.19 -3.78 -10.50
N PHE A 202 22.38 -3.29 -10.16
CA PHE A 202 22.57 -2.04 -9.45
C PHE A 202 22.07 -0.84 -10.26
N TRP A 203 22.58 -0.67 -11.47
CA TRP A 203 22.27 0.48 -12.33
C TRP A 203 20.85 0.46 -12.91
N ALA A 204 20.15 -0.68 -12.86
CA ALA A 204 18.73 -0.74 -13.19
C ALA A 204 17.90 0.09 -12.20
N HIS A 205 18.25 0.09 -10.91
CA HIS A 205 17.61 0.92 -9.89
C HIS A 205 18.51 1.00 -8.62
N PRO A 206 19.41 2.01 -8.51
CA PRO A 206 20.44 2.06 -7.45
C PRO A 206 19.90 2.08 -6.03
N VAL A 207 18.84 2.85 -5.76
CA VAL A 207 18.20 2.89 -4.43
C VAL A 207 17.66 1.50 -4.05
N ARG A 208 16.93 0.83 -4.94
CA ARG A 208 16.45 -0.55 -4.73
C ARG A 208 17.63 -1.50 -4.51
N ALA A 209 18.71 -1.33 -5.25
CA ALA A 209 19.91 -2.14 -5.11
C ALA A 209 20.57 -1.99 -3.74
N PHE A 210 20.63 -0.79 -3.15
CA PHE A 210 21.09 -0.60 -1.77
C PHE A 210 20.26 -1.46 -0.78
N PHE A 211 18.94 -1.40 -0.85
CA PHE A 211 18.11 -2.23 0.04
C PHE A 211 18.34 -3.73 -0.20
N GLN A 212 18.32 -4.18 -1.45
CA GLN A 212 18.35 -5.61 -1.78
C GLN A 212 19.75 -6.24 -1.67
N MET A 213 20.80 -5.51 -2.04
CA MET A 213 22.18 -6.01 -2.09
C MET A 213 22.96 -5.67 -0.83
N ARG A 214 22.85 -4.43 -0.31
CA ARG A 214 23.60 -3.99 0.88
C ARG A 214 22.92 -4.40 2.18
N LEU A 215 21.61 -4.16 2.31
CA LEU A 215 20.85 -4.45 3.52
C LEU A 215 20.15 -5.82 3.51
N GLN A 216 20.11 -6.49 2.35
CA GLN A 216 19.33 -7.72 2.11
C GLN A 216 17.82 -7.58 2.41
N VAL A 217 17.32 -6.35 2.39
CA VAL A 217 15.91 -6.01 2.61
C VAL A 217 15.18 -6.06 1.27
N ASN A 218 14.22 -6.98 1.17
CA ASN A 218 13.33 -7.11 0.02
C ASN A 218 11.89 -6.96 0.51
N PHE A 219 11.22 -5.87 0.11
CA PHE A 219 9.79 -5.67 0.38
C PHE A 219 8.97 -6.51 -0.59
N ARG A 220 8.87 -7.81 -0.32
CA ARG A 220 8.04 -8.73 -1.08
C ARG A 220 6.59 -8.54 -0.65
N SER A 221 5.72 -8.18 -1.60
CA SER A 221 4.28 -8.33 -1.40
C SER A 221 3.93 -9.79 -1.68
N GLU A 222 3.38 -10.51 -0.70
CA GLU A 222 2.95 -11.91 -0.88
C GLU A 222 1.60 -12.02 -1.62
N GLU A 223 0.91 -10.90 -1.85
CA GLU A 223 -0.37 -10.88 -2.53
C GLU A 223 -0.17 -10.62 -4.02
N SER A 224 -0.16 -11.70 -4.81
CA SER A 224 -0.57 -11.61 -6.21
C SER A 224 -2.08 -11.80 -6.23
N GLU A 225 -2.79 -10.73 -6.59
CA GLU A 225 -4.23 -10.77 -6.75
C GLU A 225 -4.59 -11.83 -7.79
N ILE A 226 -5.37 -12.82 -7.39
CA ILE A 226 -5.90 -13.82 -8.32
C ILE A 226 -7.05 -13.13 -9.06
N PRO A 227 -7.02 -13.07 -10.41
CA PRO A 227 -8.11 -12.47 -11.14
C PRO A 227 -9.45 -13.16 -10.82
N ASP A 228 -10.47 -12.35 -10.50
CA ASP A 228 -11.84 -12.82 -10.23
C ASP A 228 -12.55 -13.35 -11.50
N ALA A 229 -11.97 -13.10 -12.68
CA ALA A 229 -12.50 -13.48 -13.97
C ALA A 229 -11.39 -13.94 -14.92
N GLU A 230 -11.81 -14.59 -16.00
CA GLU A 230 -10.94 -14.91 -17.13
C GLU A 230 -10.40 -13.64 -17.82
N PRO A 231 -9.26 -13.72 -18.54
CA PRO A 231 -8.69 -12.54 -19.20
C PRO A 231 -9.57 -12.09 -20.38
N PHE A 232 -10.22 -10.94 -20.27
CA PHE A 232 -10.90 -10.30 -21.41
C PHE A 232 -9.95 -9.46 -22.25
N GLU A 233 -8.91 -8.90 -21.61
CA GLU A 233 -7.87 -8.09 -22.21
C GLU A 233 -6.52 -8.42 -21.57
N LEU A 234 -5.45 -8.17 -22.31
CA LEU A 234 -4.07 -8.35 -21.85
C LEU A 234 -3.42 -6.98 -21.69
N GLU A 235 -3.15 -6.62 -20.44
CA GLU A 235 -2.55 -5.35 -20.07
C GLU A 235 -1.27 -5.53 -19.26
N GLY A 236 -0.56 -4.42 -19.03
CA GLY A 236 0.60 -4.35 -18.13
C GLY A 236 1.65 -5.43 -18.36
N LEU A 237 1.95 -6.18 -17.29
CA LEU A 237 3.02 -7.19 -17.25
C LEU A 237 2.72 -8.40 -18.16
N THR A 238 1.49 -8.89 -18.19
CA THR A 238 1.13 -10.09 -18.96
C THR A 238 1.29 -9.83 -20.46
N ARG A 239 0.83 -8.67 -20.95
CA ARG A 239 1.08 -8.24 -22.34
C ARG A 239 2.56 -8.12 -22.66
N TYR A 240 3.36 -7.58 -21.72
CA TYR A 240 4.80 -7.47 -21.91
C TYR A 240 5.48 -8.86 -22.04
N GLN A 241 5.11 -9.81 -21.17
CA GLN A 241 5.64 -11.17 -21.20
C GLN A 241 5.28 -11.91 -22.50
N LEU A 242 4.03 -11.77 -22.96
CA LEU A 242 3.59 -12.29 -24.25
C LEU A 242 4.39 -11.68 -25.40
N ASN A 243 4.46 -10.35 -25.46
CA ASN A 243 5.18 -9.66 -26.51
C ASN A 243 6.67 -9.96 -26.51
N GLN A 244 7.26 -10.30 -25.35
CA GLN A 244 8.67 -10.69 -25.27
C GLN A 244 8.91 -12.03 -25.97
N GLN A 245 8.03 -13.02 -25.74
CA GLN A 245 8.12 -14.30 -26.42
C GLN A 245 7.80 -14.18 -27.91
N LEU A 246 6.76 -13.42 -28.25
CA LEU A 246 6.34 -13.19 -29.63
C LEU A 246 7.45 -12.49 -30.43
N LEU A 247 8.01 -11.40 -29.90
CA LEU A 247 9.10 -10.67 -30.55
C LEU A 247 10.31 -11.57 -30.81
N ASN A 248 10.74 -12.36 -29.82
CA ASN A 248 11.86 -13.29 -30.01
C ASN A 248 11.54 -14.34 -31.07
N THR A 249 10.33 -14.88 -31.08
CA THR A 249 9.90 -15.87 -32.09
C THR A 249 9.97 -15.28 -33.50
N LEU A 250 9.48 -14.04 -33.68
CA LEU A 250 9.54 -13.36 -34.98
C LEU A 250 10.96 -13.00 -35.39
N VAL A 251 11.83 -12.60 -34.45
CA VAL A 251 13.24 -12.29 -34.72
C VAL A 251 14.06 -13.52 -35.11
N GLU A 252 13.73 -14.68 -34.55
CA GLU A 252 14.30 -15.98 -34.94
C GLU A 252 13.65 -16.55 -36.22
N GLU A 253 12.70 -15.82 -36.83
CA GLU A 253 11.95 -16.25 -38.01
C GLU A 253 11.22 -17.60 -37.79
N ASP A 254 10.84 -17.88 -36.55
CA ASP A 254 10.11 -19.07 -36.11
C ASP A 254 8.58 -18.93 -36.27
N ASP A 255 7.86 -20.05 -36.16
CA ASP A 255 6.41 -20.11 -36.33
C ASP A 255 5.63 -19.46 -35.16
N ALA A 256 5.10 -18.25 -35.38
CA ALA A 256 4.23 -17.54 -34.43
C ALA A 256 2.92 -18.30 -34.14
N GLU A 257 2.39 -19.08 -35.08
CA GLU A 257 1.15 -19.86 -34.89
C GLU A 257 1.33 -20.97 -33.84
N ARG A 258 2.55 -21.51 -33.73
CA ARG A 258 2.88 -22.44 -32.64
C ARG A 258 2.84 -21.76 -31.29
N LEU A 259 3.31 -20.51 -31.20
CA LEU A 259 3.28 -19.74 -29.96
C LEU A 259 1.85 -19.36 -29.57
N PHE A 260 1.02 -18.93 -30.53
CA PHE A 260 -0.40 -18.66 -30.35
C PHE A 260 -1.13 -19.84 -29.69
N ARG A 261 -0.97 -21.04 -30.25
CA ARG A 261 -1.59 -22.26 -29.72
C ARG A 261 -1.18 -22.58 -28.29
N ARG A 262 0.06 -22.25 -27.90
CA ARG A 262 0.56 -22.44 -26.52
C ARG A 262 -0.10 -21.47 -25.55
N PHE A 263 -0.10 -20.16 -25.86
CA PHE A 263 -0.75 -19.14 -25.01
C PHE A 263 -2.25 -19.38 -24.88
N ARG A 264 -2.91 -19.79 -25.97
CA ARG A 264 -4.32 -20.20 -25.98
C ARG A 264 -4.58 -21.40 -25.07
N ALA A 265 -3.74 -22.45 -25.16
CA ALA A 265 -3.87 -23.64 -24.33
C ALA A 265 -3.58 -23.39 -22.84
N ALA A 266 -2.75 -22.39 -22.52
CA ALA A 266 -2.48 -21.94 -21.16
C ALA A 266 -3.62 -21.12 -20.54
N GLY A 267 -4.62 -20.70 -21.35
CA GLY A 267 -5.71 -19.83 -20.87
C GLY A 267 -5.26 -18.39 -20.64
N GLU A 268 -4.15 -17.97 -21.23
CA GLU A 268 -3.58 -16.62 -21.05
C GLU A 268 -4.16 -15.59 -22.04
N LEU A 269 -4.91 -16.05 -23.06
CA LEU A 269 -5.54 -15.20 -24.07
C LEU A 269 -7.05 -15.05 -23.83
N PRO A 270 -7.65 -13.94 -24.28
CA PRO A 270 -9.09 -13.81 -24.36
C PRO A 270 -9.75 -14.91 -25.19
N TYR A 271 -11.01 -15.21 -24.84
CA TYR A 271 -11.72 -16.34 -25.42
C TYR A 271 -12.03 -16.15 -26.92
N GLY A 272 -11.78 -17.21 -27.70
CA GLY A 272 -12.19 -17.32 -29.10
C GLY A 272 -11.68 -16.20 -30.00
N ALA A 273 -12.58 -15.59 -30.77
CA ALA A 273 -12.25 -14.55 -31.75
C ALA A 273 -11.57 -13.32 -31.13
N PHE A 274 -11.85 -12.99 -29.85
CA PHE A 274 -11.19 -11.86 -29.18
C PHE A 274 -9.70 -12.14 -28.95
N GLY A 275 -9.34 -13.39 -28.62
CA GLY A 275 -7.94 -13.80 -28.50
C GLY A 275 -7.21 -13.79 -29.84
N GLU A 276 -7.89 -14.19 -30.91
CA GLU A 276 -7.36 -14.16 -32.28
C GLU A 276 -7.10 -12.71 -32.73
N ILE A 277 -8.06 -11.81 -32.56
CA ILE A 277 -7.92 -10.37 -32.89
C ILE A 277 -6.78 -9.73 -32.07
N PHE A 278 -6.73 -10.02 -30.77
CA PHE A 278 -5.66 -9.51 -29.91
C PHE A 278 -4.28 -9.98 -30.41
N TRP A 279 -4.17 -11.27 -30.71
CA TRP A 279 -2.94 -11.88 -31.20
C TRP A 279 -2.48 -11.27 -32.51
N ASP A 280 -3.38 -11.12 -33.48
CA ASP A 280 -3.07 -10.51 -34.79
C ASP A 280 -2.56 -9.08 -34.64
N ALA A 281 -3.18 -8.29 -33.76
CA ALA A 281 -2.73 -6.93 -33.48
C ALA A 281 -1.32 -6.90 -32.85
N GLN A 282 -1.04 -7.80 -31.90
CA GLN A 282 0.31 -7.90 -31.30
C GLN A 282 1.34 -8.41 -32.33
N CYS A 283 0.98 -9.36 -33.19
CA CYS A 283 1.82 -9.83 -34.29
C CYS A 283 2.18 -8.68 -35.22
N GLN A 284 1.21 -7.85 -35.63
CA GLN A 284 1.47 -6.71 -36.50
C GLN A 284 2.46 -5.72 -35.87
N GLU A 285 2.27 -5.37 -34.59
CA GLU A 285 3.17 -4.44 -33.89
C GLU A 285 4.56 -5.06 -33.68
N MET A 286 4.64 -6.32 -33.24
CA MET A 286 5.91 -6.99 -32.99
C MET A 286 6.66 -7.29 -34.28
N GLN A 287 5.97 -7.53 -35.40
CA GLN A 287 6.58 -7.73 -36.71
C GLN A 287 7.30 -6.47 -37.21
N GLN A 288 6.74 -5.28 -36.95
CA GLN A 288 7.41 -4.02 -37.30
C GLN A 288 8.75 -3.89 -36.55
N LEU A 289 8.76 -4.23 -35.26
CA LEU A 289 9.97 -4.22 -34.45
C LEU A 289 10.95 -5.33 -34.87
N ALA A 290 10.46 -6.56 -35.08
CA ALA A 290 11.27 -7.70 -35.53
C ALA A 290 11.94 -7.42 -36.88
N SER A 291 11.23 -6.80 -37.82
CA SER A 291 11.78 -6.47 -39.14
C SER A 291 12.99 -5.52 -39.03
N ARG A 292 12.97 -4.54 -38.11
CA ARG A 292 14.14 -3.67 -37.85
C ARG A 292 15.33 -4.45 -37.29
N VAL A 293 15.06 -5.41 -36.40
CA VAL A 293 16.10 -6.28 -35.83
C VAL A 293 16.69 -7.17 -36.92
N ILE A 294 15.86 -7.92 -37.64
CA ILE A 294 16.28 -8.86 -38.70
C ILE A 294 17.12 -8.13 -39.76
N ALA A 295 16.72 -6.93 -40.18
CA ALA A 295 17.41 -6.17 -41.21
C ALA A 295 18.89 -5.86 -40.91
N CYS A 296 19.29 -5.90 -39.62
CA CYS A 296 20.69 -5.68 -39.23
C CYS A 296 21.26 -6.80 -38.34
N ARG A 297 20.53 -7.90 -38.17
CA ARG A 297 20.99 -9.05 -37.39
C ARG A 297 22.03 -9.83 -38.17
N LYS A 298 23.19 -10.03 -37.57
CA LYS A 298 24.28 -10.86 -38.08
C LYS A 298 24.53 -12.07 -37.16
N PRO A 299 25.28 -13.09 -37.63
CA PRO A 299 25.74 -14.18 -36.78
C PRO A 299 26.44 -13.64 -35.53
N SER A 300 26.17 -14.26 -34.39
CA SER A 300 26.64 -13.77 -33.09
C SER A 300 27.23 -14.88 -32.23
N GLN A 301 28.08 -14.50 -31.28
CA GLN A 301 28.71 -15.39 -30.31
C GLN A 301 28.64 -14.79 -28.91
N SER A 302 28.83 -15.62 -27.89
CA SER A 302 28.97 -15.13 -26.52
C SER A 302 30.41 -14.69 -26.27
N LEU A 303 30.58 -13.49 -25.73
CA LEU A 303 31.88 -12.97 -25.32
C LEU A 303 32.02 -13.13 -23.80
N GLU A 304 33.07 -13.83 -23.37
CA GLU A 304 33.47 -13.89 -21.97
C GLU A 304 34.08 -12.55 -21.55
N VAL A 305 33.61 -12.01 -20.44
CA VAL A 305 34.10 -10.76 -19.85
C VAL A 305 35.07 -11.12 -18.74
N ASP A 306 36.30 -10.67 -18.89
CA ASP A 306 37.36 -10.76 -17.88
C ASP A 306 38.20 -9.48 -17.91
N LEU A 307 37.77 -8.46 -17.16
CA LEU A 307 38.33 -7.10 -17.22
C LEU A 307 38.80 -6.62 -15.85
N LEU A 308 40.07 -6.23 -15.73
CA LEU A 308 40.58 -5.53 -14.56
C LEU A 308 40.34 -4.02 -14.69
N CYS A 309 39.33 -3.48 -14.00
CA CYS A 309 38.97 -2.07 -14.05
C CYS A 309 38.92 -1.46 -12.65
N ASN A 310 39.61 -0.34 -12.43
CA ASN A 310 39.65 0.38 -11.14
C ASN A 310 40.00 -0.51 -9.93
N GLY A 311 40.90 -1.48 -10.13
CA GLY A 311 41.33 -2.43 -9.09
C GLY A 311 40.35 -3.57 -8.80
N VAL A 312 39.31 -3.74 -9.63
CA VAL A 312 38.30 -4.80 -9.49
C VAL A 312 38.25 -5.64 -10.77
N GLN A 313 38.23 -6.95 -10.61
CA GLN A 313 38.01 -7.88 -11.71
C GLN A 313 36.51 -7.97 -12.02
N LEU A 314 36.11 -7.52 -13.20
CA LEU A 314 34.75 -7.66 -13.71
C LEU A 314 34.63 -8.94 -14.54
N THR A 315 33.76 -9.84 -14.10
CA THR A 315 33.55 -11.14 -14.75
C THR A 315 32.10 -11.33 -15.22
N GLY A 316 31.88 -11.99 -16.35
CA GLY A 316 30.54 -12.31 -16.83
C GLY A 316 30.49 -12.73 -18.30
N TRP A 317 29.29 -12.69 -18.88
CA TRP A 317 29.07 -13.05 -20.28
C TRP A 317 28.24 -11.97 -20.97
N LEU A 318 28.69 -11.52 -22.13
CA LEU A 318 27.87 -10.74 -23.05
C LEU A 318 27.31 -11.68 -24.12
N PRO A 319 25.99 -11.92 -24.14
CA PRO A 319 25.38 -12.77 -25.15
C PRO A 319 25.27 -12.04 -26.50
N GLN A 320 25.15 -12.82 -27.57
CA GLN A 320 24.79 -12.34 -28.91
C GLN A 320 25.62 -11.13 -29.38
N VAL A 321 26.94 -11.21 -29.19
CA VAL A 321 27.89 -10.22 -29.74
C VAL A 321 28.10 -10.51 -31.22
N GLN A 322 27.85 -9.50 -32.05
CA GLN A 322 28.03 -9.54 -33.50
C GLN A 322 29.36 -8.90 -33.87
N GLU A 323 29.81 -9.11 -35.11
CA GLU A 323 31.03 -8.49 -35.64
C GLU A 323 30.99 -6.95 -35.60
N ASP A 324 29.81 -6.35 -35.74
CA ASP A 324 29.59 -4.90 -35.71
C ASP A 324 29.12 -4.37 -34.35
N GLY A 325 29.10 -5.25 -33.34
CA GLY A 325 28.89 -4.92 -31.93
C GLY A 325 27.67 -5.56 -31.30
N LEU A 326 26.91 -4.79 -30.51
CA LEU A 326 25.79 -5.33 -29.73
C LEU A 326 24.45 -4.96 -30.36
N LEU A 327 23.62 -5.96 -30.61
CA LEU A 327 22.23 -5.76 -30.99
C LEU A 327 21.32 -6.29 -29.87
N ARG A 328 20.44 -5.42 -29.38
CA ARG A 328 19.45 -5.73 -28.35
C ARG A 328 18.08 -5.29 -28.82
N TRP A 329 17.03 -5.93 -28.33
CA TRP A 329 15.66 -5.55 -28.62
C TRP A 329 14.74 -5.89 -27.45
N ARG A 330 13.72 -5.06 -27.22
CA ARG A 330 12.68 -5.32 -26.21
C ARG A 330 11.32 -4.78 -26.66
N PRO A 331 10.20 -5.44 -26.31
CA PRO A 331 8.85 -4.96 -26.62
C PRO A 331 8.40 -3.88 -25.61
N ALA A 332 9.22 -2.89 -25.36
CA ALA A 332 8.98 -1.80 -24.40
C ALA A 332 9.14 -0.44 -25.08
N LEU A 333 8.60 0.62 -24.46
CA LEU A 333 8.89 1.99 -24.86
C LEU A 333 10.31 2.40 -24.42
N ILE A 334 10.82 3.46 -25.02
CA ILE A 334 12.11 4.04 -24.64
C ILE A 334 12.10 4.54 -23.19
N SER A 335 13.11 4.12 -22.44
CA SER A 335 13.35 4.54 -21.06
C SER A 335 14.84 4.78 -20.85
N VAL A 336 15.17 5.62 -19.88
CA VAL A 336 16.57 5.96 -19.58
C VAL A 336 17.25 4.80 -18.87
N ALA A 337 16.54 4.08 -18.01
CA ALA A 337 17.05 2.87 -17.38
C ALA A 337 17.53 1.83 -18.40
N GLN A 338 16.78 1.62 -19.49
CA GLN A 338 17.19 0.72 -20.58
C GLN A 338 18.43 1.23 -21.34
N GLY A 339 18.53 2.54 -21.55
CA GLY A 339 19.71 3.17 -22.14
C GLY A 339 20.96 2.94 -21.30
N VAL A 340 20.85 3.12 -19.97
CA VAL A 340 21.95 2.86 -19.02
C VAL A 340 22.37 1.39 -19.03
N GLN A 341 21.42 0.45 -19.18
CA GLN A 341 21.76 -0.98 -19.30
C GLN A 341 22.57 -1.26 -20.58
N LEU A 342 22.14 -0.74 -21.74
CA LEU A 342 22.89 -0.90 -22.98
C LEU A 342 24.25 -0.20 -22.90
N TRP A 343 24.32 0.97 -22.27
CA TRP A 343 25.57 1.72 -22.09
C TRP A 343 26.58 0.92 -21.28
N LEU A 344 26.15 0.30 -20.16
CA LEU A 344 27.01 -0.57 -19.38
C LEU A 344 27.52 -1.77 -20.20
N GLU A 345 26.66 -2.45 -20.95
CA GLU A 345 27.08 -3.54 -21.84
C GLU A 345 28.06 -3.04 -22.92
N HIS A 346 27.82 -1.87 -23.49
CA HIS A 346 28.65 -1.25 -24.52
C HIS A 346 30.05 -0.92 -24.01
N LEU A 347 30.15 -0.33 -22.81
CA LEU A 347 31.44 -0.04 -22.17
C LEU A 347 32.25 -1.32 -21.92
N VAL A 348 31.59 -2.38 -21.46
CA VAL A 348 32.24 -3.68 -21.21
C VAL A 348 32.67 -4.32 -22.53
N TYR A 349 31.86 -4.23 -23.58
CA TYR A 349 32.21 -4.70 -24.93
C TYR A 349 33.44 -3.97 -25.49
N CYS A 350 33.45 -2.63 -25.46
CA CYS A 350 34.57 -1.84 -25.95
C CYS A 350 35.84 -2.00 -25.11
N ALA A 351 35.71 -2.10 -23.78
CA ALA A 351 36.83 -2.39 -22.88
C ALA A 351 37.46 -3.78 -23.16
N SER A 352 36.66 -4.75 -23.59
CA SER A 352 37.11 -6.08 -24.00
C SER A 352 37.79 -6.11 -25.38
N GLY A 353 37.87 -4.96 -26.06
CA GLY A 353 38.52 -4.81 -27.36
C GLY A 353 37.57 -4.74 -28.56
N GLY A 354 36.25 -4.73 -28.33
CA GLY A 354 35.26 -4.53 -29.38
C GLY A 354 35.29 -3.11 -29.95
N SER A 355 35.30 -2.97 -31.27
CA SER A 355 35.33 -1.65 -31.95
C SER A 355 34.04 -1.31 -32.71
N GLY A 356 32.96 -2.04 -32.41
CA GLY A 356 31.65 -1.89 -33.02
C GLY A 356 30.71 -0.94 -32.26
N GLU A 357 29.53 -0.72 -32.80
CA GLU A 357 28.48 0.08 -32.16
C GLU A 357 27.51 -0.79 -31.36
N SER A 358 26.63 -0.17 -30.59
CA SER A 358 25.62 -0.90 -29.82
C SER A 358 24.24 -0.29 -29.98
N ARG A 359 23.25 -1.11 -30.32
CA ARG A 359 21.88 -0.71 -30.65
C ARG A 359 20.88 -1.45 -29.77
N LEU A 360 19.88 -0.73 -29.26
CA LEU A 360 18.69 -1.29 -28.62
C LEU A 360 17.44 -0.77 -29.33
N PHE A 361 16.72 -1.67 -30.01
CA PHE A 361 15.44 -1.34 -30.64
C PHE A 361 14.26 -1.58 -29.71
N LEU A 362 13.35 -0.62 -29.72
CA LEU A 362 12.19 -0.52 -28.83
C LEU A 362 10.93 -0.21 -29.64
N ARG A 363 9.76 -0.32 -28.99
CA ARG A 363 8.46 -0.02 -29.59
C ARG A 363 8.37 1.45 -30.01
N LYS A 364 7.45 1.75 -30.93
CA LYS A 364 7.22 3.09 -31.51
C LYS A 364 8.49 3.73 -32.05
N GLU A 365 9.27 2.95 -32.80
CA GLU A 365 10.53 3.38 -33.42
C GLU A 365 11.63 3.82 -32.42
N GLY A 366 11.42 3.62 -31.11
CA GLY A 366 12.42 3.95 -30.09
C GLY A 366 13.75 3.23 -30.32
N GLU A 367 14.84 3.93 -30.06
CA GLU A 367 16.20 3.43 -30.27
C GLU A 367 17.17 4.07 -29.27
N TRP A 368 18.06 3.25 -28.71
CA TRP A 368 19.32 3.71 -28.14
C TRP A 368 20.45 3.21 -29.02
N ARG A 369 21.33 4.10 -29.46
CA ARG A 369 22.49 3.77 -30.28
C ARG A 369 23.74 4.45 -29.73
N PHE A 370 24.76 3.66 -29.45
CA PHE A 370 26.05 4.14 -28.95
C PHE A 370 27.15 3.92 -30.00
N PRO A 371 27.91 4.97 -30.34
CA PRO A 371 29.04 4.86 -31.27
C PRO A 371 30.18 4.05 -30.67
N PRO A 372 31.08 3.47 -31.47
CA PRO A 372 32.25 2.76 -30.95
C PRO A 372 33.13 3.69 -30.11
N LEU A 373 33.66 3.15 -29.01
CA LEU A 373 34.57 3.86 -28.11
C LEU A 373 35.97 3.26 -28.15
N ASP A 374 36.97 4.10 -27.96
CA ASP A 374 38.32 3.61 -27.68
C ASP A 374 38.34 2.85 -26.34
N LYS A 375 39.15 1.79 -26.28
CA LYS A 375 39.28 0.95 -25.09
C LYS A 375 39.62 1.77 -23.84
N THR A 376 40.47 2.79 -23.97
CA THR A 376 40.89 3.65 -22.85
C THR A 376 39.73 4.47 -22.31
N GLN A 377 38.93 5.05 -23.21
CA GLN A 377 37.74 5.82 -22.84
C GLN A 377 36.66 4.92 -22.24
N ALA A 378 36.43 3.73 -22.82
CA ALA A 378 35.49 2.75 -22.30
C ALA A 378 35.85 2.33 -20.87
N MET A 379 37.14 2.08 -20.59
CA MET A 379 37.62 1.78 -19.25
C MET A 379 37.42 2.94 -18.27
N ALA A 380 37.60 4.19 -18.71
CA ALA A 380 37.42 5.37 -17.87
C ALA A 380 35.94 5.57 -17.46
N TYR A 381 34.99 5.42 -18.39
CA TYR A 381 33.56 5.49 -18.07
C TYR A 381 33.10 4.29 -17.24
N LEU A 382 33.61 3.09 -17.51
CA LEU A 382 33.31 1.91 -16.71
C LEU A 382 33.78 2.08 -15.25
N ALA A 383 34.95 2.70 -15.04
CA ALA A 383 35.44 3.02 -13.70
C ALA A 383 34.48 3.94 -12.93
N GLN A 384 33.82 4.90 -13.58
CA GLN A 384 32.80 5.75 -12.95
C GLN A 384 31.55 4.95 -12.53
N LEU A 385 31.13 3.98 -13.34
CA LEU A 385 30.00 3.11 -12.99
C LEU A 385 30.33 2.17 -11.82
N ILE A 386 31.58 1.71 -11.74
CA ILE A 386 32.09 0.94 -10.59
C ILE A 386 32.17 1.83 -9.34
N GLU A 387 32.56 3.09 -9.50
CA GLU A 387 32.60 4.06 -8.41
C GLU A 387 31.20 4.35 -7.85
N GLY A 388 30.23 4.62 -8.72
CA GLY A 388 28.84 4.81 -8.29
C GLY A 388 28.26 3.58 -7.60
N TYR A 389 28.65 2.37 -8.03
CA TYR A 389 28.32 1.14 -7.29
C TYR A 389 28.92 1.14 -5.88
N ARG A 390 30.20 1.54 -5.73
CA ARG A 390 30.88 1.63 -4.43
C ARG A 390 30.18 2.61 -3.48
N GLU A 391 29.85 3.81 -3.96
CA GLU A 391 29.11 4.82 -3.20
C GLU A 391 27.70 4.32 -2.85
N GLY A 392 27.02 3.71 -3.82
CA GLY A 392 25.67 3.18 -3.68
C GLY A 392 25.54 1.98 -2.74
N MET A 393 26.67 1.35 -2.36
CA MET A 393 26.72 0.30 -1.32
C MET A 393 27.03 0.87 0.07
N SER A 394 27.49 2.11 0.16
CA SER A 394 27.66 2.84 1.42
C SER A 394 26.36 3.53 1.84
N SER A 395 25.70 4.21 0.90
CA SER A 395 24.44 4.91 1.10
C SER A 395 23.58 4.85 -0.16
N PRO A 396 22.24 4.98 -0.09
CA PRO A 396 21.40 4.99 -1.29
C PRO A 396 21.84 6.06 -2.30
N LEU A 397 22.36 5.64 -3.46
CA LEU A 397 22.75 6.55 -4.52
C LEU A 397 21.50 7.08 -5.24
N LEU A 398 21.32 8.41 -5.22
CA LEU A 398 20.16 9.10 -5.79
C LEU A 398 20.28 9.30 -7.30
N VAL A 399 20.32 8.20 -8.04
CA VAL A 399 20.16 8.21 -9.49
C VAL A 399 18.78 7.62 -9.79
N LEU A 400 17.86 8.50 -10.18
CA LEU A 400 16.52 8.16 -10.62
C LEU A 400 16.51 8.22 -12.15
N PRO A 401 16.64 7.08 -12.87
CA PRO A 401 16.90 7.11 -14.30
C PRO A 401 15.84 7.87 -15.08
N GLU A 402 14.55 7.67 -14.76
CA GLU A 402 13.46 8.30 -15.51
C GLU A 402 13.29 9.78 -15.13
N SER A 403 13.09 10.12 -13.86
CA SER A 403 12.95 11.53 -13.42
C SER A 403 14.20 12.36 -13.69
N GLY A 404 15.37 11.84 -13.28
CA GLY A 404 16.65 12.51 -13.51
C GLY A 404 17.01 12.58 -14.99
N GLY A 405 16.74 11.52 -15.75
CA GLY A 405 16.94 11.52 -17.19
C GLY A 405 15.99 12.45 -17.95
N ALA A 406 14.75 12.62 -17.49
CA ALA A 406 13.81 13.59 -18.05
C ALA A 406 14.27 15.04 -17.80
N TRP A 407 14.84 15.30 -16.62
CA TRP A 407 15.49 16.58 -16.30
C TRP A 407 16.72 16.81 -17.19
N ILE A 408 17.64 15.83 -17.26
CA ILE A 408 18.87 15.91 -18.07
C ILE A 408 18.53 16.13 -19.54
N LYS A 409 17.58 15.38 -20.11
CA LYS A 409 17.14 15.56 -21.50
C LYS A 409 16.53 16.93 -21.79
N ALA A 410 16.02 17.62 -20.77
CA ALA A 410 15.48 18.97 -20.94
C ALA A 410 16.58 20.04 -20.93
N CYS A 411 17.66 19.79 -20.19
CA CYS A 411 18.80 20.70 -20.07
C CYS A 411 19.90 20.45 -21.10
N TYR A 412 20.06 19.22 -21.60
CA TYR A 412 21.16 18.86 -22.48
C TYR A 412 20.90 19.30 -23.92
N ASP A 413 21.79 20.13 -24.45
CA ASP A 413 21.84 20.51 -25.86
C ASP A 413 22.87 19.67 -26.61
N ALA A 414 22.38 18.80 -27.50
CA ALA A 414 23.20 17.89 -28.28
C ALA A 414 24.02 18.58 -29.38
N GLU A 415 23.62 19.76 -29.86
CA GLU A 415 24.34 20.46 -30.94
C GLU A 415 25.66 21.06 -30.44
N ASN A 416 25.65 21.58 -29.21
CA ASN A 416 26.77 22.27 -28.61
C ASN A 416 27.48 21.44 -27.51
N ASP A 417 26.93 20.27 -27.16
CA ASP A 417 27.40 19.41 -26.06
C ASP A 417 27.49 20.16 -24.71
N VAL A 418 26.44 20.93 -24.39
CA VAL A 418 26.37 21.75 -23.16
C VAL A 418 25.09 21.49 -22.37
N MET A 419 25.17 21.70 -21.06
CA MET A 419 23.99 21.77 -20.19
C MET A 419 23.52 23.22 -20.12
N LEU A 420 22.28 23.45 -20.56
CA LEU A 420 21.58 24.72 -20.44
C LEU A 420 21.12 24.94 -18.98
N ASP A 421 21.42 26.11 -18.44
CA ASP A 421 21.16 26.51 -17.06
C ASP A 421 20.27 27.77 -16.95
N ASP A 422 19.65 28.19 -18.04
CA ASP A 422 18.72 29.31 -18.03
C ASP A 422 17.44 29.00 -17.24
N ASP A 423 16.86 30.03 -16.63
CA ASP A 423 15.71 29.89 -15.71
C ASP A 423 14.51 29.20 -16.35
N ASP A 424 14.23 29.44 -17.65
CA ASP A 424 13.10 28.83 -18.36
C ASP A 424 13.35 27.33 -18.59
N THR A 425 14.55 26.95 -19.02
CA THR A 425 14.95 25.55 -19.16
C THR A 425 14.92 24.82 -17.81
N LEU A 426 15.43 25.43 -16.74
CA LEU A 426 15.39 24.84 -15.40
C LEU A 426 13.96 24.68 -14.88
N GLN A 427 13.04 25.60 -15.16
CA GLN A 427 11.64 25.48 -14.79
C GLN A 427 10.95 24.34 -15.55
N LYS A 428 11.21 24.21 -16.85
CA LYS A 428 10.75 23.08 -17.68
C LYS A 428 11.30 21.75 -17.19
N ALA A 429 12.60 21.69 -16.88
CA ALA A 429 13.28 20.50 -16.38
C ALA A 429 12.72 20.06 -15.02
N ARG A 430 12.46 21.00 -14.09
CA ARG A 430 11.79 20.71 -12.81
C ARG A 430 10.40 20.12 -13.01
N THR A 431 9.62 20.66 -13.93
CA THR A 431 8.28 20.13 -14.24
C THR A 431 8.38 18.69 -14.76
N LYS A 432 9.32 18.43 -15.69
CA LYS A 432 9.57 17.09 -16.24
C LYS A 432 10.09 16.10 -15.22
N PHE A 433 10.86 16.54 -14.23
CA PHE A 433 11.36 15.67 -13.15
C PHE A 433 10.19 15.06 -12.34
N PHE A 434 9.16 15.85 -12.03
CA PHE A 434 8.00 15.38 -11.27
C PHE A 434 6.99 14.58 -12.11
N THR A 435 6.90 14.85 -13.42
CA THR A 435 6.00 14.11 -14.32
C THR A 435 6.63 12.86 -14.93
N GLY A 436 7.94 12.66 -14.77
CA GLY A 436 8.69 11.50 -15.27
C GLY A 436 8.52 10.21 -14.45
N LEU A 437 7.43 10.09 -13.69
CA LEU A 437 7.06 8.89 -12.91
C LEU A 437 6.08 7.99 -13.66
#